data_AF-A0A3M6UF76-F1
#
_entry.id   AF-A0A3M6UF76-F1
#
_cell.length_a   1.000
_cell.length_b   1.000
_cell.length_c   1.000
_cell.angle_alpha   90.00
_cell.angle_beta   90.00
_cell.angle_gamma   90.00
#
_symmetry.space_group_name_H-M   'P 1'
#
loop_
_entity.id
_entity.type
_entity.pdbx_description
1 polymer ?
#
loop_
_entity_poly.entity_id
_entity_poly.type
_entity_poly.pdbx_seq_one_letter_code
_entity_poly.pdbx_strand_id
1 'polypeptide(L)'
;MVQAIRAKEEEALPLQEKPSISEIILEAELDLAKRELEQQREAAHCRIVIDCTDIEIAAPSLMNQQNATYSNYQGMNSFKVIVGVAPNAAITY
;
A
#
# COMPACT_ATOMS: atom_id res chain seq x y z
N MET A 1 67.18 24.83 18.38
CA MET A 1 66.55 23.88 19.31
C MET A 1 65.06 24.21 19.38
N VAL A 2 64.29 23.46 18.59
CA VAL A 2 62.83 23.21 18.64
C VAL A 2 61.89 24.42 18.79
N GLN A 3 61.47 24.95 17.64
CA GLN A 3 60.16 25.58 17.47
C GLN A 3 59.27 24.57 16.74
N ALA A 4 58.37 23.89 17.46
CA ALA A 4 57.30 23.08 16.87
C ALA A 4 56.26 22.74 17.95
N ILE A 5 55.51 23.74 18.41
CA ILE A 5 54.20 23.46 19.03
C ILE A 5 53.21 23.46 17.87
N ARG A 6 52.95 22.27 17.33
CA ARG A 6 51.90 22.03 16.35
C ARG A 6 50.56 22.21 17.08
N ALA A 7 49.96 23.38 16.97
CA ALA A 7 48.57 23.57 17.34
C ALA A 7 47.74 22.59 16.51
N LYS A 8 47.05 21.66 17.17
CA LYS A 8 45.97 20.93 16.53
C LYS A 8 44.88 21.97 16.23
N GLU A 9 44.62 22.21 14.95
CA GLU A 9 43.33 22.77 14.54
C GLU A 9 42.27 21.79 15.04
N GLU A 10 41.64 22.17 16.14
CA GLU A 10 40.36 21.62 16.54
C GLU A 10 39.36 22.19 15.53
N GLU A 11 39.18 21.46 14.43
CA GLU A 11 38.13 21.71 13.45
C GLU A 11 36.81 21.62 14.21
N ALA A 12 36.29 22.78 14.62
CA ALA A 12 35.02 22.89 15.30
C ALA A 12 33.96 22.29 14.39
N LEU A 13 33.48 21.09 14.74
CA LEU A 13 32.32 20.51 14.09
C LEU A 13 31.20 21.55 14.12
N PRO A 14 30.56 21.86 12.97
CA PRO A 14 29.52 22.87 12.94
C PRO A 14 28.48 22.53 13.99
N LEU A 15 28.19 23.48 14.89
CA LEU A 15 27.12 23.39 15.87
C LEU A 15 25.84 23.10 15.07
N GLN A 16 25.41 21.85 15.07
CA GLN A 16 24.14 21.45 14.50
C GLN A 16 23.08 22.05 15.41
N GLU A 17 22.57 23.23 15.04
CA GLU A 17 21.47 23.87 15.75
C GLU A 17 20.34 22.85 15.85
N LYS A 18 19.97 22.49 17.08
CA LYS A 18 18.86 21.56 17.29
C LYS A 18 17.61 22.22 16.73
N PRO A 19 16.85 21.54 15.86
CA PRO A 19 15.66 22.11 15.29
C PRO A 19 14.72 22.51 16.43
N SER A 20 14.13 23.68 16.28
CA SER A 20 13.11 24.17 17.20
C SER A 20 11.93 23.20 17.22
N ILE A 21 11.20 23.14 18.34
CA ILE A 21 9.99 22.29 18.44
C ILE A 21 9.00 22.62 17.33
N SER A 22 8.89 23.90 16.95
CA SER A 22 8.09 24.36 15.81
C SER A 22 8.51 23.75 14.48
N GLU A 23 9.81 23.66 14.19
CA GLU A 23 10.30 23.04 12.96
C GLU A 23 9.98 21.55 12.93
N ILE A 24 10.15 20.84 14.05
CA ILE A 24 9.85 19.41 14.13
C ILE A 24 8.36 19.15 13.87
N ILE A 25 7.47 19.99 14.41
CA ILE A 25 6.02 19.86 14.18
C ILE A 25 5.70 20.09 12.71
N LEU A 26 6.25 21.15 12.11
CA LEU A 26 6.01 21.49 10.71
C LEU A 26 6.53 20.41 9.75
N GLU A 27 7.70 19.84 10.02
CA GLU A 27 8.26 18.74 9.24
C GLU A 27 7.36 17.49 9.32
N ALA A 28 6.88 17.15 10.52
CA ALA A 28 5.97 16.02 10.72
C ALA A 28 4.62 16.21 9.99
N GLU A 29 4.05 17.42 10.05
CA GLU A 29 2.82 17.76 9.33
C GLU A 29 3.02 17.70 7.81
N LEU A 30 4.14 18.23 7.32
CA LEU A 30 4.49 18.19 5.89
C LEU A 30 4.67 16.75 5.41
N ASP A 31 5.32 15.90 6.21
CA ASP A 31 5.52 14.49 5.86
C ASP A 31 4.22 13.69 5.92
N LEU A 32 3.31 14.00 6.83
CA LEU A 32 1.97 13.41 6.84
C LEU A 32 1.20 13.79 5.57
N ALA A 33 1.17 15.09 5.23
CA ALA A 33 0.49 15.58 4.03
C ALA A 33 1.06 14.98 2.73
N LYS A 34 2.38 14.81 2.64
CA LYS A 34 3.03 14.13 1.51
C LYS A 34 2.58 12.67 1.38
N ARG A 35 2.53 11.92 2.49
CA ARG A 35 2.07 10.52 2.50
C ARG A 35 0.61 10.39 2.07
N GLU A 36 -0.26 11.28 2.57
CA GLU A 36 -1.67 11.30 2.16
C GLU A 36 -1.82 11.59 0.65
N LEU A 37 -1.04 12.54 0.12
CA LEU A 37 -1.05 12.86 -1.31
C LEU A 37 -0.55 11.68 -2.16
N GLU A 38 0.52 11.00 -1.76
CA GLU A 38 1.03 9.82 -2.44
C GLU A 38 0.01 8.68 -2.43
N GLN A 39 -0.65 8.44 -1.29
CA GLN A 39 -1.71 7.44 -1.16
C GLN A 39 -2.90 7.76 -2.07
N GLN A 40 -3.30 9.03 -2.17
CA GLN A 40 -4.33 9.47 -3.12
C GLN A 40 -3.91 9.27 -4.57
N ARG A 41 -2.63 9.52 -4.90
CA ARG A 41 -2.10 9.37 -6.25
C ARG A 41 -2.06 7.90 -6.69
N GLU A 42 -1.76 6.99 -5.78
CA GLU A 42 -1.77 5.56 -6.05
C GLU A 42 -3.21 5.03 -6.21
N ALA A 43 -4.13 5.49 -5.36
CA ALA A 43 -5.57 5.21 -5.53
C ALA A 43 -6.12 5.76 -6.86
N ALA A 44 -5.62 6.90 -7.34
CA ALA A 44 -6.04 7.48 -8.61
C ALA A 44 -5.67 6.64 -9.84
N HIS A 45 -4.71 5.71 -9.74
CA HIS A 45 -4.34 4.83 -10.86
C HIS A 45 -5.20 3.56 -10.92
N CYS A 46 -5.91 3.22 -9.84
CA CYS A 46 -6.90 2.15 -9.86
C CYS A 46 -8.15 2.65 -10.59
N ARG A 47 -8.45 2.08 -11.77
CA ARG A 47 -9.69 2.40 -12.50
C ARG A 47 -10.82 1.47 -12.12
N ILE A 48 -10.50 0.20 -11.89
CA ILE A 48 -11.45 -0.86 -11.58
C ILE A 48 -10.75 -1.94 -10.78
N VAL A 49 -11.41 -2.43 -9.73
CA VAL A 49 -11.07 -3.65 -9.02
C VAL A 49 -11.93 -4.77 -9.62
N ILE A 50 -11.30 -5.87 -10.01
CA ILE A 50 -12.03 -7.07 -10.44
C ILE A 50 -12.19 -7.96 -9.22
N ASP A 51 -13.41 -8.04 -8.72
CA ASP A 51 -13.79 -9.00 -7.70
C ASP A 51 -14.18 -10.33 -8.38
N CYS A 52 -13.56 -11.42 -7.94
CA CYS A 52 -13.72 -12.77 -8.47
C CYS A 52 -14.33 -13.70 -7.41
N THR A 53 -15.41 -13.25 -6.77
CA THR A 53 -16.06 -13.97 -5.68
C THR A 53 -16.57 -15.34 -6.15
N ASP A 54 -16.16 -16.39 -5.42
CA ASP A 54 -16.71 -17.74 -5.55
C ASP A 54 -18.02 -17.82 -4.76
N ILE A 55 -19.11 -18.15 -5.44
CA ILE A 55 -20.40 -18.43 -4.81
C ILE A 55 -20.56 -19.95 -4.73
N GLU A 56 -20.64 -20.46 -3.50
CA GLU A 56 -20.96 -21.86 -3.24
C GLU A 56 -22.36 -22.19 -3.76
N ILE A 57 -22.48 -23.33 -4.42
CA ILE A 57 -23.76 -23.86 -4.88
C ILE A 57 -23.97 -25.27 -4.36
N ALA A 58 -25.22 -25.69 -4.28
CA ALA A 58 -25.54 -27.09 -4.07
C ALA A 58 -24.94 -27.93 -5.20
N ALA A 59 -24.42 -29.12 -4.87
CA ALA A 59 -23.93 -30.07 -5.85
C ALA A 59 -25.05 -30.40 -6.86
N PRO A 60 -24.86 -30.12 -8.16
CA PRO A 60 -25.87 -30.43 -9.18
C PRO A 60 -26.21 -31.92 -9.19
N SER A 61 -27.40 -32.33 -9.63
CA SER A 61 -27.75 -33.76 -9.66
C SER A 61 -27.09 -34.53 -10.81
N LEU A 62 -26.75 -33.84 -11.90
CA LEU A 62 -26.14 -34.45 -13.08
C LEU A 62 -24.62 -34.40 -12.97
N MET A 63 -23.97 -35.54 -13.22
CA MET A 63 -22.52 -35.70 -13.12
C MET A 63 -21.73 -34.71 -14.00
N ASN A 64 -22.23 -34.42 -15.21
CA ASN A 64 -21.60 -33.46 -16.11
C ASN A 64 -21.63 -32.03 -15.55
N GLN A 65 -22.73 -31.64 -14.90
CA GLN A 65 -22.88 -30.34 -14.26
C GLN A 65 -22.06 -30.25 -12.97
N GLN A 66 -22.03 -31.31 -12.17
CA GLN A 66 -21.14 -31.39 -11.01
C GLN A 66 -19.69 -31.17 -11.43
N ASN A 67 -19.22 -31.86 -12.46
CA ASN A 67 -17.87 -31.69 -12.97
C ASN A 67 -17.63 -30.27 -13.52
N ALA A 68 -18.61 -29.70 -14.22
CA ALA A 68 -18.49 -28.35 -14.78
C ALA A 68 -18.44 -27.24 -13.74
N THR A 69 -19.05 -27.44 -12.57
CA THR A 69 -19.11 -26.42 -11.50
C THR A 69 -18.17 -26.71 -10.35
N TYR A 70 -17.44 -27.82 -10.35
CA TYR A 70 -16.53 -28.16 -9.26
C TYR A 70 -15.28 -27.27 -9.31
N SER A 71 -15.05 -26.51 -8.24
CA SER A 71 -13.83 -25.73 -8.06
C SER A 71 -12.80 -26.56 -7.33
N ASN A 72 -11.75 -26.98 -8.04
CA ASN A 72 -10.60 -27.65 -7.43
C ASN A 72 -9.91 -26.78 -6.37
N TYR A 73 -9.99 -25.46 -6.50
CA TYR A 73 -9.39 -24.52 -5.54
C TYR A 73 -10.16 -24.51 -4.22
N GLN A 74 -11.50 -24.47 -4.27
CA GLN A 74 -12.35 -24.39 -3.08
C GLN A 74 -12.75 -25.77 -2.53
N GLY A 75 -12.59 -26.84 -3.31
CA GLY A 75 -13.02 -28.19 -2.93
C GLY A 75 -14.54 -28.38 -2.89
N MET A 76 -15.29 -27.55 -3.62
CA MET A 76 -16.75 -27.53 -3.63
C MET A 76 -17.29 -27.11 -5.01
N ASN A 77 -18.56 -27.37 -5.27
CA ASN A 77 -19.25 -26.81 -6.43
C ASN A 77 -19.47 -25.30 -6.22
N SER A 78 -18.97 -24.48 -7.14
CA SER A 78 -19.12 -23.02 -7.09
C SER A 78 -19.26 -22.42 -8.48
N PHE A 79 -19.78 -21.19 -8.54
CA PHE A 79 -19.63 -20.33 -9.70
C PHE A 79 -18.77 -19.12 -9.35
N LYS A 80 -17.90 -18.71 -10.28
CA LYS A 80 -17.18 -17.45 -10.18
C LYS A 80 -18.05 -16.33 -10.72
N VAL A 81 -18.27 -15.32 -9.89
CA VAL A 81 -18.87 -14.06 -10.32
C VAL A 81 -17.73 -13.05 -10.50
N ILE A 82 -17.67 -12.46 -11.69
CA ILE A 82 -16.71 -11.41 -12.03
C ILE A 82 -17.46 -10.09 -11.94
N VAL A 83 -17.15 -9.28 -10.94
CA VAL A 83 -17.76 -7.97 -10.73
C VAL A 83 -16.70 -6.87 -10.83
N GLY A 84 -16.97 -5.87 -11.66
CA GLY A 84 -16.17 -4.65 -11.69
C GLY A 84 -16.58 -3.71 -10.56
N VAL A 85 -15.64 -3.33 -9.70
CA VAL A 85 -15.88 -2.40 -8.59
C VAL A 85 -15.04 -1.14 -8.80
N ALA A 86 -15.70 0.02 -8.83
CA ALA A 86 -15.01 1.30 -8.91
C ALA A 86 -14.30 1.63 -7.57
N PRO A 87 -13.28 2.50 -7.56
CA PRO A 87 -12.57 2.87 -6.34
C PRO A 87 -13.44 3.46 -5.22
N ASN A 88 -14.62 3.98 -5.55
CA ASN A 88 -15.63 4.46 -4.59
C ASN A 88 -16.59 3.35 -4.11
N ALA A 89 -16.25 2.08 -4.32
CA ALA A 89 -17.03 0.89 -4.00
C ALA A 89 -18.37 0.74 -4.77
N ALA A 90 -18.60 1.53 -5.81
CA ALA A 90 -19.75 1.33 -6.68
C ALA A 90 -19.54 0.11 -7.59
N ILE A 91 -20.57 -0.73 -7.74
CA ILE A 91 -20.59 -1.81 -8.73
C ILE A 91 -20.73 -1.20 -10.13
N THR A 92 -19.87 -1.61 -11.05
CA THR A 92 -19.79 -1.16 -12.45
C THR A 92 -20.06 -2.34 -13.40
N TYR A 93 -20.68 -2.08 -14.56
CA TYR A 93 -21.09 -3.09 -15.56
C TYR A 93 -20.58 -2.75 -16.96
#